data_AF-A0A4P6X9Q7-F1
#
_entry.id   AF-A0A4P6X9Q7-F1
#
_cell.length_a   1.000
_cell.length_b   1.000
_cell.length_c   1.000
_cell.angle_alpha   90.00
_cell.angle_beta   90.00
_cell.angle_gamma   90.00
#
_symmetry.space_group_name_H-M   'P 1'
#
loop_
_entity.id
_entity.type
_entity.pdbx_description
1 polymer ?
#
loop_
_entity_poly.entity_id
_entity_poly.type
_entity_poly.pdbx_seq_one_letter_code
_entity_poly.pdbx_strand_id
1 'polypeptide(L)'
;MRVVVDRCCMASQELRDFLSLAPDNIAVLTDYAAIEAFKGDTLENIQSAWTVLRDFPAQMIALKDTRSAALVDPRAAGIANRMINKKETKALENFSRVIDSAQSGNRRTQKQLLQRGKWAQDHLDRMLAKSAHMRSSIEAFCSHFTPDELKRMRRLEQWSGATALKFMQVAIDETAKSFDAHPDKLRWPGSDHRFNHFLFRHTIAYMIYVMELVRKGAIDRKAAIVRNDAVDVVNVTFATYFDGFMTDDERAGNTHNLTRYLLDQVGARVPEDYLKKYRA
;
A
#
# COMPACT_ATOMS: atom_id res chain seq x y z
N MET A 1 -6.93 15.06 9.22
CA MET A 1 -7.16 13.79 8.44
C MET A 1 -5.85 13.04 8.26
N ARG A 2 -5.84 11.73 7.95
CA ARG A 2 -4.61 10.96 7.72
C ARG A 2 -4.65 10.27 6.38
N VAL A 3 -3.75 10.60 5.48
CA VAL A 3 -3.76 10.10 4.10
C VAL A 3 -2.46 9.37 3.81
N VAL A 4 -2.56 8.15 3.26
CA VAL A 4 -1.38 7.42 2.77
C VAL A 4 -0.88 8.12 1.52
N VAL A 5 0.39 8.50 1.53
CA VAL A 5 1.01 9.24 0.43
C VAL A 5 1.90 8.28 -0.35
N ASP A 6 1.57 8.11 -1.62
CA ASP A 6 2.39 7.37 -2.56
C ASP A 6 3.70 8.13 -2.86
N ARG A 7 4.75 7.41 -3.28
CA ARG A 7 6.03 8.04 -3.57
C ARG A 7 5.89 9.13 -4.64
N CYS A 8 5.07 8.92 -5.67
CA CYS A 8 4.85 9.93 -6.72
C CYS A 8 4.34 11.28 -6.17
N CYS A 9 3.56 11.27 -5.09
CA CYS A 9 2.96 12.46 -4.51
C CYS A 9 3.75 13.09 -3.35
N MET A 10 4.85 12.47 -2.87
CA MET A 10 5.62 12.98 -1.72
C MET A 10 6.18 14.40 -1.90
N ALA A 11 6.33 14.86 -3.14
CA ALA A 11 6.80 16.19 -3.49
C ALA A 11 5.74 17.02 -4.24
N SER A 12 4.49 16.56 -4.30
CA SER A 12 3.44 17.21 -5.08
C SER A 12 2.90 18.47 -4.40
N GLN A 13 2.33 19.37 -5.20
CA GLN A 13 1.61 20.53 -4.68
C GLN A 13 0.36 20.11 -3.90
N GLU A 14 -0.32 19.04 -4.31
CA GLU A 14 -1.48 18.51 -3.60
C GLU A 14 -1.13 18.13 -2.14
N LEU A 15 0.01 17.50 -1.92
CA LEU A 15 0.46 17.19 -0.55
C LEU A 15 0.71 18.46 0.26
N ARG A 16 1.33 19.47 -0.36
CA ARG A 16 1.61 20.75 0.30
C ARG A 16 0.32 21.45 0.70
N ASP A 17 -0.65 21.50 -0.20
CA ASP A 17 -1.95 22.13 0.04
C ASP A 17 -2.71 21.38 1.15
N PHE A 18 -2.71 20.04 1.11
CA PHE A 18 -3.32 19.19 2.13
C PHE A 18 -2.72 19.44 3.52
N LEU A 19 -1.39 19.46 3.64
CA LEU A 19 -0.72 19.66 4.93
C LEU A 19 -0.84 21.10 5.44
N SER A 20 -0.87 22.09 4.54
CA SER A 20 -1.03 23.50 4.90
C SER A 20 -2.43 23.84 5.39
N LEU A 21 -3.44 23.09 4.95
CA LEU A 21 -4.84 23.36 5.27
C LEU A 21 -5.13 23.26 6.77
N ALA A 22 -4.54 22.29 7.46
CA ALA A 22 -4.74 22.11 8.90
C ALA A 22 -3.57 21.35 9.56
N PRO A 23 -3.17 21.71 10.79
CA PRO A 23 -2.06 21.06 11.49
C PRO A 23 -2.34 19.61 11.89
N ASP A 24 -3.60 19.16 11.84
CA ASP A 24 -4.03 17.79 12.10
C ASP A 24 -4.17 16.94 10.81
N ASN A 25 -3.83 17.50 9.65
CA ASN A 25 -3.63 16.75 8.42
C ASN A 25 -2.26 16.09 8.43
N ILE A 26 -2.23 14.77 8.26
CA ILE A 26 -1.04 13.95 8.46
C ILE A 26 -0.76 13.14 7.18
N ALA A 27 0.47 13.25 6.69
CA ALA A 27 1.04 12.37 5.68
C ALA A 27 1.42 11.03 6.31
N VAL A 28 0.82 9.94 5.82
CA VAL A 28 1.08 8.57 6.27
C VAL A 28 2.02 7.90 5.27
N LEU A 29 3.21 7.54 5.74
CA LEU A 29 4.27 6.97 4.90
C LEU A 29 4.38 5.47 5.15
N THR A 30 4.26 4.68 4.09
CA THR A 30 4.57 3.25 4.13
C THR A 30 6.08 3.03 4.17
N ASP A 31 6.50 1.86 4.63
CA ASP A 31 7.90 1.43 4.51
C ASP A 31 8.35 1.42 3.04
N TYR A 32 7.44 1.05 2.12
CA TYR A 32 7.74 1.06 0.69
C TYR A 32 7.88 2.45 0.06
N ALA A 33 7.00 3.41 0.38
CA ALA A 33 7.16 4.78 -0.12
C ALA A 33 8.50 5.39 0.34
N ALA A 34 8.91 5.08 1.58
CA ALA A 34 10.23 5.44 2.09
C ALA A 34 11.35 4.71 1.33
N ILE A 35 11.27 3.40 1.15
CA ILE A 35 12.25 2.57 0.41
C ILE A 35 12.42 3.06 -1.04
N GLU A 36 11.34 3.38 -1.73
CA GLU A 36 11.38 3.87 -3.11
C GLU A 36 12.06 5.23 -3.24
N ALA A 37 11.98 6.09 -2.23
CA ALA A 37 12.72 7.35 -2.19
C ALA A 37 14.24 7.16 -2.17
N PHE A 38 14.74 5.99 -1.76
CA PHE A 38 16.18 5.67 -1.74
C PHE A 38 16.70 5.02 -3.04
N LYS A 39 15.81 4.62 -3.96
CA LYS A 39 16.18 3.90 -5.19
C LYS A 39 16.98 4.80 -6.14
N GLY A 40 17.97 4.26 -6.86
CA GLY A 40 18.74 5.00 -7.85
C GLY A 40 19.79 5.92 -7.22
N ASP A 41 19.87 7.19 -7.66
CA ASP A 41 20.70 8.19 -6.99
C ASP A 41 20.07 8.55 -5.64
N THR A 42 20.50 7.84 -4.60
CA THR A 42 19.92 7.95 -3.26
C THR A 42 19.93 9.37 -2.72
N LEU A 43 21.01 10.14 -2.95
CA LEU A 43 21.14 11.48 -2.36
C LEU A 43 20.23 12.48 -3.06
N GLU A 44 20.18 12.43 -4.40
CA GLU A 44 19.29 13.28 -5.19
C GLU A 44 17.81 12.92 -4.99
N ASN A 45 17.48 11.64 -5.08
CA ASN A 45 16.09 11.18 -5.05
C ASN A 45 15.43 11.39 -3.69
N ILE A 46 16.17 11.21 -2.60
CA ILE A 46 15.61 11.44 -1.26
C ILE A 46 15.40 12.93 -1.00
N GLN A 47 16.30 13.78 -1.49
CA GLN A 47 16.14 15.23 -1.40
C GLN A 47 14.91 15.69 -2.17
N SER A 48 14.76 15.23 -3.41
CA SER A 48 13.60 15.53 -4.24
C SER A 48 12.31 15.07 -3.58
N ALA A 49 12.26 13.81 -3.12
CA ALA A 49 11.10 13.21 -2.44
C ALA A 49 10.65 14.01 -1.21
N TRP A 50 11.60 14.50 -0.41
CA TRP A 50 11.30 15.12 0.88
C TRP A 50 10.98 16.61 0.79
N THR A 51 10.95 17.22 -0.41
CA THR A 51 10.83 18.68 -0.56
C THR A 51 9.62 19.30 0.13
N VAL A 52 8.47 18.65 0.08
CA VAL A 52 7.26 19.12 0.79
C VAL A 52 7.28 18.67 2.24
N LEU A 53 7.58 17.40 2.50
CA LEU A 53 7.60 16.80 3.83
C LEU A 53 8.55 17.51 4.81
N ARG A 54 9.63 18.14 4.30
CA ARG A 54 10.56 18.94 5.09
C ARG A 54 9.90 20.11 5.80
N ASP A 55 8.87 20.71 5.20
CA ASP A 55 8.20 21.90 5.72
C ASP A 55 7.17 21.56 6.80
N PHE A 56 6.79 20.28 6.93
CA PHE A 56 5.74 19.81 7.84
C PHE A 56 6.22 18.64 8.73
N PRO A 57 7.33 18.79 9.49
CA PRO A 57 7.98 17.68 10.19
C PRO A 57 7.11 16.98 11.25
N ALA A 58 6.15 17.71 11.84
CA ALA A 58 5.23 17.19 12.85
C ALA A 58 3.97 16.52 12.26
N GLN A 59 3.76 16.61 10.95
CA GLN A 59 2.58 16.11 10.26
C GLN A 59 2.87 14.82 9.46
N MET A 60 3.81 14.01 9.93
CA MET A 60 4.19 12.75 9.30
C MET A 60 4.09 11.58 10.28
N ILE A 61 3.62 10.44 9.79
CA ILE A 61 3.70 9.17 10.52
C ILE A 61 4.25 8.06 9.63
N ALA A 62 5.09 7.20 10.20
CA ALA A 62 5.59 6.01 9.54
C ALA A 62 4.74 4.80 9.91
N LEU A 63 4.45 3.92 8.95
CA LEU A 63 3.76 2.66 9.20
C LEU A 63 4.73 1.53 9.55
N LYS A 64 4.17 0.48 10.13
CA LYS A 64 4.81 -0.82 10.29
C LYS A 64 5.05 -1.46 8.93
N ASP A 65 6.04 -2.35 8.87
CA ASP A 65 6.18 -3.26 7.73
C ASP A 65 4.98 -4.22 7.61
N THR A 66 4.84 -4.84 6.44
CA THR A 66 3.72 -5.75 6.12
C THR A 66 3.60 -6.92 7.10
N ARG A 67 4.72 -7.50 7.54
CA ARG A 67 4.77 -8.59 8.52
C ARG A 67 4.20 -8.15 9.88
N SER A 68 4.62 -6.98 10.36
CA SER A 68 4.18 -6.39 11.62
C SER A 68 2.75 -5.87 11.56
N ALA A 69 2.29 -5.43 10.38
CA ALA A 69 0.90 -5.06 10.13
C ALA A 69 -0.02 -6.28 10.17
N ALA A 70 0.43 -7.42 9.63
CA ALA A 70 -0.30 -8.70 9.71
C ALA A 70 -0.46 -9.22 11.14
N LEU A 71 0.37 -8.77 12.09
CA LEU A 71 0.26 -9.12 13.51
C LEU A 71 -0.69 -8.22 14.30
N VAL A 72 -1.27 -7.18 13.69
CA VAL A 72 -2.20 -6.29 14.38
C VAL A 72 -3.54 -6.99 14.61
N ASP A 73 -4.00 -7.03 15.87
CA ASP A 73 -5.30 -7.61 16.21
C ASP A 73 -6.43 -6.85 15.48
N PRO A 74 -7.17 -7.52 14.58
CA PRO A 74 -8.20 -6.87 13.78
C PRO A 74 -9.41 -6.40 14.60
N ARG A 75 -9.53 -6.85 15.86
CA ARG A 75 -10.61 -6.48 16.78
C ARG A 75 -10.31 -5.17 17.50
N ALA A 76 -9.03 -4.81 17.62
CA ALA A 76 -8.58 -3.68 18.43
C ALA A 76 -9.28 -2.38 18.01
N ALA A 77 -9.70 -1.59 19.01
CA ALA A 77 -10.13 -0.22 18.80
C ALA A 77 -8.95 0.62 18.26
N GLY A 78 -9.24 1.56 17.35
CA GLY A 78 -8.22 2.41 16.74
C GLY A 78 -7.17 1.62 15.96
N ILE A 79 -7.60 0.62 15.15
CA ILE A 79 -6.71 -0.24 14.37
C ILE A 79 -5.69 0.55 13.52
N ALA A 80 -6.09 1.68 12.95
CA ALA A 80 -5.20 2.58 12.21
C ALA A 80 -4.00 3.03 13.06
N ASN A 81 -4.22 3.39 14.33
CA ASN A 81 -3.13 3.77 15.26
C ASN A 81 -2.19 2.59 15.56
N ARG A 82 -2.70 1.36 15.49
CA ARG A 82 -1.90 0.13 15.72
C ARG A 82 -1.04 -0.23 14.51
N MET A 83 -1.33 0.33 13.33
CA MET A 83 -0.48 0.20 12.14
C MET A 83 0.74 1.15 12.18
N ILE A 84 0.73 2.15 13.06
CA ILE A 84 1.81 3.15 13.15
C ILE A 84 3.05 2.55 13.81
N ASN A 85 4.20 2.75 13.17
CA ASN A 85 5.50 2.52 13.76
C ASN A 85 5.94 3.78 14.52
N LYS A 86 5.69 3.79 15.83
CA LYS A 86 6.00 4.94 16.70
C LYS A 86 7.49 5.30 16.72
N LYS A 87 8.37 4.30 16.61
CA LYS A 87 9.83 4.51 16.63
C LYS A 87 10.29 5.22 15.37
N GLU A 88 9.86 4.74 14.21
CA GLU A 88 10.21 5.37 12.93
C GLU A 88 9.52 6.74 12.78
N THR A 89 8.27 6.88 13.24
CA THR A 89 7.56 8.17 13.27
C THR A 89 8.37 9.24 14.02
N LYS A 90 8.88 8.93 15.22
CA LYS A 90 9.73 9.85 15.98
C LYS A 90 11.04 10.18 15.26
N ALA A 91 11.56 9.25 14.46
CA ALA A 91 12.77 9.49 13.67
C ALA A 91 12.51 10.42 12.47
N LEU A 92 11.29 10.41 11.90
CA LEU A 92 10.91 11.27 10.76
C LEU A 92 10.99 12.76 11.09
N GLU A 93 10.60 13.18 12.30
CA GLU A 93 10.67 14.58 12.74
C GLU A 93 12.07 15.19 12.60
N ASN A 94 13.11 14.34 12.74
CA ASN A 94 14.51 14.77 12.67
C ASN A 94 15.15 14.45 11.31
N PHE A 95 14.41 13.82 10.39
CA PHE A 95 14.97 13.33 9.13
C PHE A 95 15.34 14.46 8.17
N SER A 96 14.60 15.57 8.17
CA SER A 96 14.97 16.77 7.40
C SER A 96 16.38 17.26 7.73
N ARG A 97 16.76 17.29 9.02
CA ARG A 97 18.12 17.68 9.45
C ARG A 97 19.20 16.71 8.95
N VAL A 98 18.88 15.42 8.81
CA VAL A 98 19.79 14.43 8.25
C VAL A 98 20.01 14.70 6.76
N ILE A 99 18.94 15.02 6.02
CA ILE A 99 19.02 15.40 4.61
C ILE A 99 19.82 16.69 4.44
N ASP A 100 19.56 17.73 5.24
CA ASP A 100 20.25 19.02 5.15
C ASP A 100 21.75 18.89 5.48
N SER A 101 22.10 18.06 6.46
CA SER A 101 23.49 17.72 6.80
C SER A 101 24.20 17.02 5.64
N ALA A 102 23.52 16.08 4.98
CA ALA A 102 24.07 15.39 3.81
C ALA A 102 24.28 16.35 2.61
N GLN A 103 23.33 17.26 2.38
CA GLN A 103 23.44 18.30 1.34
C GLN A 103 24.59 19.26 1.60
N SER A 104 24.83 19.62 2.85
CA SER A 104 25.96 20.46 3.27
C SER A 104 27.33 19.77 3.17
N GLY A 105 27.41 18.58 2.55
CA GLY A 105 28.67 17.87 2.33
C GLY A 105 29.15 17.00 3.48
N ASN A 106 28.31 16.73 4.49
CA ASN A 106 28.70 15.87 5.61
C ASN A 106 28.88 14.41 5.15
N ARG A 107 30.14 14.01 4.92
CA ARG A 107 30.52 12.68 4.41
C ARG A 107 30.00 11.52 5.26
N ARG A 108 29.94 11.67 6.59
CA ARG A 108 29.41 10.63 7.47
C ARG A 108 27.92 10.40 7.23
N THR A 109 27.17 11.50 7.10
CA THR A 109 25.72 11.46 6.88
C THR A 109 25.40 10.94 5.48
N GLN A 110 26.13 11.41 4.46
CA GLN A 110 26.02 10.86 3.09
C GLN A 110 26.28 9.36 3.06
N LYS A 111 27.35 8.88 3.73
CA LYS A 111 27.65 7.44 3.82
C LYS A 111 26.51 6.65 4.49
N GLN A 112 25.89 7.20 5.53
CA GLN A 112 24.74 6.55 6.19
C GLN A 112 23.52 6.47 5.26
N LEU A 113 23.21 7.53 4.52
CA LEU A 113 22.11 7.54 3.55
C LEU A 113 22.37 6.54 2.42
N LEU A 114 23.59 6.50 1.87
CA LEU A 114 23.98 5.52 0.84
C LEU A 114 23.90 4.07 1.35
N GLN A 115 24.30 3.81 2.61
CA GLN A 115 24.15 2.50 3.22
C GLN A 115 22.68 2.10 3.36
N ARG A 116 21.81 3.03 3.75
CA ARG A 116 20.36 2.80 3.78
C ARG A 116 19.80 2.56 2.36
N GLY A 117 20.29 3.30 1.38
CA GLY A 117 19.88 3.10 -0.02
C GLY A 117 20.27 1.74 -0.57
N LYS A 118 21.46 1.26 -0.24
CA LYS A 118 21.86 -0.12 -0.55
C LYS A 118 20.94 -1.15 0.10
N TRP A 119 20.64 -0.97 1.39
CA TRP A 119 19.71 -1.87 2.10
C TRP A 119 18.30 -1.85 1.49
N ALA A 120 17.80 -0.67 1.09
CA ALA A 120 16.51 -0.50 0.43
C ALA A 120 16.47 -1.23 -0.92
N GLN A 121 17.53 -1.10 -1.72
CA GLN A 121 17.69 -1.81 -2.99
C GLN A 121 17.70 -3.34 -2.77
N ASP A 122 18.49 -3.84 -1.82
CA ASP A 122 18.53 -5.27 -1.47
C ASP A 122 17.16 -5.78 -0.99
N HIS A 123 16.39 -4.94 -0.28
CA HIS A 123 15.04 -5.27 0.17
C HIS A 123 14.06 -5.41 -1.02
N LEU A 124 14.07 -4.46 -1.94
CA LEU A 124 13.28 -4.50 -3.17
C LEU A 124 13.64 -5.69 -4.06
N ASP A 125 14.92 -6.05 -4.15
CA ASP A 125 15.38 -7.17 -4.97
C ASP A 125 14.97 -8.53 -4.38
N ARG A 126 14.92 -8.65 -3.05
CA ARG A 126 14.32 -9.83 -2.39
C ARG A 126 12.82 -9.96 -2.64
N MET A 127 12.08 -8.85 -2.75
CA MET A 127 10.68 -8.92 -3.17
C MET A 127 10.55 -9.41 -4.61
N LEU A 128 11.39 -8.91 -5.51
CA LEU A 128 11.42 -9.33 -6.92
C LEU A 128 11.60 -10.84 -7.06
N ALA A 129 12.56 -11.40 -6.32
CA ALA A 129 12.83 -12.85 -6.32
C ALA A 129 11.63 -13.70 -5.90
N LYS A 130 10.75 -13.17 -5.03
CA LYS A 130 9.49 -13.83 -4.61
C LYS A 130 8.34 -13.59 -5.58
N SER A 131 8.40 -12.50 -6.36
CA SER A 131 7.35 -12.09 -7.31
C SER A 131 7.43 -12.75 -8.70
N ALA A 132 8.40 -13.64 -8.92
CA ALA A 132 8.71 -14.26 -10.22
C ALA A 132 7.58 -15.14 -10.81
N HIS A 133 6.43 -15.25 -10.13
CA HIS A 133 5.30 -16.10 -10.54
C HIS A 133 3.98 -15.32 -10.76
N MET A 134 4.04 -14.02 -11.12
CA MET A 134 2.83 -13.21 -11.40
C MET A 134 1.90 -13.88 -12.42
N ARG A 135 2.45 -14.47 -13.49
CA ARG A 135 1.66 -15.23 -14.47
C ARG A 135 0.90 -16.39 -13.82
N SER A 136 1.58 -17.17 -12.97
CA SER A 136 0.96 -18.27 -12.25
C SER A 136 -0.12 -17.79 -11.29
N SER A 137 0.05 -16.62 -10.66
CA SER A 137 -1.01 -16.02 -9.82
C SER A 137 -2.23 -15.60 -10.62
N ILE A 138 -2.04 -15.03 -11.82
CA ILE A 138 -3.15 -14.67 -12.73
C ILE A 138 -3.86 -15.93 -13.23
N GLU A 139 -3.11 -16.95 -13.63
CA GLU A 139 -3.64 -18.24 -14.08
C GLU A 139 -4.43 -18.93 -12.96
N ALA A 140 -3.88 -18.95 -11.74
CA ALA A 140 -4.55 -19.47 -10.55
C ALA A 140 -5.86 -18.71 -10.27
N PHE A 141 -5.82 -17.38 -10.24
CA PHE A 141 -7.03 -16.55 -10.08
C PHE A 141 -8.08 -16.87 -11.15
N CYS A 142 -7.68 -16.91 -12.43
CA CYS A 142 -8.59 -17.19 -13.53
C CYS A 142 -9.19 -18.59 -13.46
N SER A 143 -8.45 -19.58 -12.94
CA SER A 143 -8.91 -20.97 -12.83
C SER A 143 -10.15 -21.13 -11.95
N HIS A 144 -10.41 -20.17 -11.05
CA HIS A 144 -11.62 -20.17 -10.25
C HIS A 144 -12.87 -19.84 -11.08
N PHE A 145 -12.77 -19.16 -12.22
CA PHE A 145 -13.91 -18.62 -12.96
C PHE A 145 -14.18 -19.37 -14.27
N THR A 146 -15.45 -19.44 -14.68
CA THR A 146 -15.79 -20.02 -15.99
C THR A 146 -15.36 -19.09 -17.13
N PRO A 147 -15.21 -19.59 -18.37
CA PRO A 147 -14.91 -18.73 -19.51
C PRO A 147 -15.91 -17.58 -19.71
N ASP A 148 -17.20 -17.82 -19.45
CA ASP A 148 -18.23 -16.78 -19.54
C ASP A 148 -18.12 -15.74 -18.42
N GLU A 149 -17.81 -16.15 -17.19
CA GLU A 149 -17.53 -15.23 -16.08
C GLU A 149 -16.33 -14.35 -16.41
N LEU A 150 -15.22 -14.93 -16.88
CA LEU A 150 -14.03 -14.19 -17.29
C LEU A 150 -14.31 -13.24 -18.46
N LYS A 151 -15.14 -13.66 -19.42
CA LYS A 151 -15.56 -12.82 -20.55
C LYS A 151 -16.35 -11.61 -20.06
N ARG A 152 -17.28 -11.77 -19.11
CA ARG A 152 -18.03 -10.68 -18.49
C ARG A 152 -17.11 -9.71 -17.74
N MET A 153 -16.18 -10.25 -16.94
CA MET A 153 -15.18 -9.45 -16.23
C MET A 153 -14.34 -8.59 -17.18
N ARG A 154 -13.87 -9.16 -18.30
CA ARG A 154 -13.07 -8.42 -19.30
C ARG A 154 -13.86 -7.32 -20.01
N ARG A 155 -15.18 -7.49 -20.15
CA ARG A 155 -16.06 -6.55 -20.87
C ARG A 155 -16.73 -5.50 -19.98
N LEU A 156 -16.42 -5.48 -18.68
CA LEU A 156 -17.09 -4.61 -17.70
C LEU A 156 -18.62 -4.81 -17.68
N GLU A 157 -19.07 -6.02 -18.01
CA GLU A 157 -20.47 -6.39 -17.89
C GLU A 157 -20.84 -6.60 -16.41
N GLN A 158 -22.09 -6.33 -16.05
CA GLN A 158 -22.57 -6.54 -14.68
C GLN A 158 -22.40 -8.00 -14.26
N TRP A 159 -21.85 -8.21 -13.06
CA TRP A 159 -21.69 -9.55 -12.51
C TRP A 159 -23.02 -10.10 -12.02
N SER A 160 -23.21 -11.40 -12.19
CA SER A 160 -24.27 -12.10 -11.48
C SER A 160 -23.99 -12.09 -9.97
N GLY A 161 -25.03 -12.20 -9.15
CA GLY A 161 -24.86 -12.37 -7.69
C GLY A 161 -24.00 -13.59 -7.36
N ALA A 162 -24.12 -14.67 -8.13
CA ALA A 162 -23.31 -15.88 -7.96
C ALA A 162 -21.81 -15.61 -8.22
N THR A 163 -21.47 -14.87 -9.28
CA THR A 163 -20.08 -14.50 -9.60
C THR A 163 -19.48 -13.59 -8.53
N ALA A 164 -20.27 -12.66 -7.97
CA ALA A 164 -19.84 -11.80 -6.87
C ALA A 164 -19.57 -12.62 -5.58
N LEU A 165 -20.47 -13.53 -5.22
CA LEU A 165 -20.27 -14.44 -4.08
C LEU A 165 -19.03 -15.32 -4.27
N LYS A 166 -18.83 -15.83 -5.49
CA LYS A 166 -17.66 -16.63 -5.85
C LYS A 166 -16.36 -15.84 -5.70
N PHE A 167 -16.31 -14.59 -6.16
CA PHE A 167 -15.16 -13.72 -5.98
C PHE A 167 -14.83 -13.54 -4.49
N MET A 168 -15.84 -13.31 -3.65
CA MET A 168 -15.63 -13.20 -2.19
C MET A 168 -15.16 -14.50 -1.55
N GLN A 169 -15.66 -15.66 -2.00
CA GLN A 169 -15.19 -16.95 -1.51
C GLN A 169 -13.72 -17.18 -1.86
N VAL A 170 -13.32 -16.89 -3.10
CA VAL A 170 -11.91 -16.95 -3.53
C VAL A 170 -11.05 -16.05 -2.65
N ALA A 171 -11.51 -14.84 -2.32
CA ALA A 171 -10.77 -13.94 -1.43
C ALA A 171 -10.58 -14.53 -0.02
N ILE A 172 -11.59 -15.19 0.53
CA ILE A 172 -11.48 -15.87 1.83
C ILE A 172 -10.46 -17.01 1.76
N ASP A 173 -10.54 -17.85 0.72
CA ASP A 173 -9.67 -19.01 0.55
C ASP A 173 -8.21 -18.60 0.34
N GLU A 174 -7.94 -17.60 -0.50
CA GLU A 174 -6.59 -17.06 -0.72
C GLU A 174 -6.02 -16.39 0.53
N THR A 175 -6.88 -15.73 1.30
CA THR A 175 -6.46 -15.19 2.59
C THR A 175 -6.11 -16.32 3.54
N ALA A 176 -6.89 -17.40 3.62
CA ALA A 176 -6.60 -18.54 4.49
C ALA A 176 -5.24 -19.18 4.16
N LYS A 177 -4.94 -19.38 2.88
CA LYS A 177 -3.60 -19.81 2.41
C LYS A 177 -2.49 -18.88 2.89
N SER A 178 -2.74 -17.56 2.85
CA SER A 178 -1.78 -16.55 3.32
C SER A 178 -1.55 -16.61 4.83
N PHE A 179 -2.55 -16.98 5.63
CA PHE A 179 -2.39 -17.23 7.06
C PHE A 179 -1.54 -18.48 7.31
N ASP A 180 -1.83 -19.59 6.63
CA ASP A 180 -1.12 -20.85 6.77
C ASP A 180 0.37 -20.73 6.38
N ALA A 181 0.64 -19.96 5.32
CA ALA A 181 1.99 -19.69 4.83
C ALA A 181 2.74 -18.61 5.63
N HIS A 182 2.08 -17.90 6.55
CA HIS A 182 2.72 -16.79 7.25
C HIS A 182 3.81 -17.29 8.22
N PRO A 183 5.03 -16.72 8.22
CA PRO A 183 6.15 -17.21 9.04
C PRO A 183 5.88 -17.17 10.54
N ASP A 184 5.04 -16.24 10.99
CA ASP A 184 4.64 -16.11 12.40
C ASP A 184 3.43 -16.98 12.79
N LYS A 185 2.97 -17.89 11.91
CA LYS A 185 1.85 -18.81 12.16
C LYS A 185 0.62 -18.10 12.73
N LEU A 186 0.09 -17.16 11.96
CA LEU A 186 -1.06 -16.35 12.37
C LEU A 186 -2.29 -17.23 12.56
N ARG A 187 -3.15 -16.86 13.50
CA ARG A 187 -4.42 -17.55 13.71
C ARG A 187 -5.54 -16.80 13.01
N TRP A 188 -6.31 -17.52 12.19
CA TRP A 188 -7.49 -16.97 11.53
C TRP A 188 -8.47 -16.36 12.55
N PRO A 189 -8.95 -15.11 12.36
CA PRO A 189 -9.89 -14.50 13.28
C PRO A 189 -11.28 -15.15 13.17
N GLY A 190 -11.80 -15.70 14.27
CA GLY A 190 -13.13 -16.34 14.31
C GLY A 190 -14.34 -15.39 14.39
N SER A 191 -14.22 -14.13 13.97
CA SER A 191 -15.26 -13.09 14.15
C SER A 191 -15.49 -12.27 12.88
N ASP A 192 -16.52 -11.43 12.86
CA ASP A 192 -16.78 -10.46 11.78
C ASP A 192 -15.61 -9.50 11.54
N HIS A 193 -14.70 -9.39 12.50
CA HIS A 193 -13.48 -8.60 12.36
C HIS A 193 -12.45 -9.22 11.40
N ARG A 194 -12.68 -10.43 10.87
CA ARG A 194 -11.78 -11.03 9.86
C ARG A 194 -11.53 -10.11 8.66
N PHE A 195 -12.54 -9.33 8.26
CA PHE A 195 -12.43 -8.38 7.15
C PHE A 195 -11.58 -7.14 7.48
N ASN A 196 -11.29 -6.90 8.76
CA ASN A 196 -10.36 -5.86 9.21
C ASN A 196 -8.90 -6.34 9.25
N HIS A 197 -8.65 -7.63 9.06
CA HIS A 197 -7.30 -8.17 9.10
C HIS A 197 -6.48 -7.74 7.87
N PHE A 198 -5.20 -7.42 8.09
CA PHE A 198 -4.31 -6.89 7.03
C PHE A 198 -4.25 -7.83 5.82
N LEU A 199 -4.05 -9.13 6.05
CA LEU A 199 -4.00 -10.12 4.97
C LEU A 199 -5.30 -10.17 4.16
N PHE A 200 -6.48 -10.03 4.79
CA PHE A 200 -7.73 -10.04 4.05
C PHE A 200 -7.85 -8.82 3.14
N ARG A 201 -7.55 -7.64 3.68
CA ARG A 201 -7.55 -6.39 2.90
C ARG A 201 -6.54 -6.42 1.77
N HIS A 202 -5.37 -7.01 2.03
CA HIS A 202 -4.33 -7.22 1.02
C HIS A 202 -4.81 -8.13 -0.10
N THR A 203 -5.44 -9.26 0.24
CA THR A 203 -5.99 -10.19 -0.76
C THR A 203 -7.06 -9.51 -1.63
N ILE A 204 -7.96 -8.71 -1.05
CA ILE A 204 -8.96 -7.96 -1.82
C ILE A 204 -8.28 -6.98 -2.77
N ALA A 205 -7.33 -6.17 -2.29
CA ALA A 205 -6.58 -5.23 -3.12
C ALA A 205 -5.83 -5.93 -4.26
N TYR A 206 -5.17 -7.06 -3.95
CA TYR A 206 -4.44 -7.86 -4.91
C TYR A 206 -5.37 -8.48 -5.97
N MET A 207 -6.53 -9.02 -5.57
CA MET A 207 -7.49 -9.61 -6.51
C MET A 207 -8.11 -8.57 -7.43
N ILE A 208 -8.41 -7.37 -6.95
CA ILE A 208 -8.86 -6.25 -7.79
C ILE A 208 -7.78 -5.87 -8.80
N TYR A 209 -6.52 -5.79 -8.34
CA TYR A 209 -5.38 -5.54 -9.21
C TYR A 209 -5.21 -6.64 -10.28
N VAL A 210 -5.28 -7.92 -9.90
CA VAL A 210 -5.20 -9.06 -10.85
C VAL A 210 -6.35 -9.02 -11.85
N MET A 211 -7.57 -8.73 -11.40
CA MET A 211 -8.74 -8.59 -12.26
C MET A 211 -8.53 -7.50 -13.32
N GLU A 212 -7.92 -6.37 -12.96
CA GLU A 212 -7.57 -5.32 -13.90
C GLU A 212 -6.52 -5.77 -14.93
N LEU A 213 -5.56 -6.62 -14.54
CA LEU A 213 -4.63 -7.24 -15.49
C LEU A 213 -5.32 -8.20 -16.45
N VAL A 214 -6.22 -9.06 -15.93
CA VAL A 214 -7.03 -9.99 -16.72
C VAL A 214 -7.85 -9.23 -17.75
N ARG A 215 -8.42 -8.08 -17.35
CA ARG A 215 -9.18 -7.19 -18.24
C ARG A 215 -8.33 -6.64 -19.37
N LYS A 216 -7.10 -6.19 -19.07
CA LYS A 216 -6.17 -5.63 -20.06
C LYS A 216 -5.41 -6.68 -20.88
N GLY A 217 -5.56 -7.97 -20.56
CA GLY A 217 -4.75 -9.05 -21.16
C GLY A 217 -3.25 -8.94 -20.83
N ALA A 218 -2.90 -8.21 -19.77
CA ALA A 218 -1.51 -7.88 -19.41
C ALA A 218 -0.86 -8.97 -18.54
N ILE A 219 -0.83 -10.21 -19.07
CA ILE A 219 -0.39 -11.41 -18.35
C ILE A 219 1.13 -11.54 -18.24
N ASP A 220 1.88 -11.06 -19.24
CA ASP A 220 3.34 -11.08 -19.26
C ASP A 220 3.86 -9.65 -19.01
N ARG A 221 4.57 -9.47 -17.89
CA ARG A 221 5.08 -8.16 -17.45
C ARG A 221 6.55 -8.26 -17.08
N LYS A 222 7.31 -7.20 -17.35
CA LYS A 222 8.72 -7.10 -16.92
C LYS A 222 8.80 -7.13 -15.40
N ALA A 223 9.81 -7.79 -14.84
CA ALA A 223 9.96 -7.94 -13.39
C ALA A 223 9.93 -6.59 -12.64
N ALA A 224 10.58 -5.56 -13.19
CA ALA A 224 10.57 -4.22 -12.61
C ALA A 224 9.16 -3.62 -12.47
N ILE A 225 8.26 -3.92 -13.41
CA ILE A 225 6.87 -3.47 -13.39
C ILE A 225 6.10 -4.26 -12.31
N VAL A 226 6.27 -5.59 -12.28
CA VAL A 226 5.64 -6.47 -11.27
C VAL A 226 5.98 -6.05 -9.85
N ARG A 227 7.23 -5.63 -9.59
CA ARG A 227 7.63 -5.11 -8.28
C ARG A 227 6.90 -3.82 -7.92
N ASN A 228 6.85 -2.85 -8.83
CA ASN A 228 6.16 -1.59 -8.59
C ASN A 228 4.67 -1.86 -8.32
N ASP A 229 4.05 -2.73 -9.12
CA ASP A 229 2.67 -3.14 -8.92
C ASP A 229 2.43 -3.78 -7.52
N ALA A 230 3.39 -4.57 -7.02
CA ALA A 230 3.32 -5.16 -5.68
C ALA A 230 3.41 -4.09 -4.57
N VAL A 231 4.25 -3.07 -4.75
CA VAL A 231 4.34 -1.93 -3.85
C VAL A 231 3.02 -1.15 -3.84
N ASP A 232 2.45 -0.88 -5.02
CA ASP A 232 1.17 -0.19 -5.16
C ASP A 232 0.07 -0.92 -4.38
N VAL A 233 -0.04 -2.24 -4.53
CA VAL A 233 -1.03 -3.05 -3.80
C VAL A 233 -0.84 -2.96 -2.29
N VAL A 234 0.39 -2.90 -1.79
CA VAL A 234 0.65 -2.71 -0.35
C VAL A 234 0.25 -1.31 0.10
N ASN A 235 0.60 -0.26 -0.66
CA ASN A 235 0.20 1.12 -0.37
C ASN A 235 -1.33 1.24 -0.32
N VAL A 236 -2.02 0.68 -1.33
CA VAL A 236 -3.48 0.57 -1.36
C VAL A 236 -4.01 -0.15 -0.13
N THR A 237 -3.42 -1.29 0.25
CA THR A 237 -3.83 -2.06 1.43
C THR A 237 -3.78 -1.21 2.70
N PHE A 238 -2.66 -0.53 2.94
CA PHE A 238 -2.52 0.36 4.10
C PHE A 238 -3.52 1.51 4.06
N ALA A 239 -3.72 2.13 2.90
CA ALA A 239 -4.62 3.26 2.74
C ALA A 239 -6.08 2.94 3.09
N THR A 240 -6.52 1.69 2.99
CA THR A 240 -7.85 1.28 3.46
C THR A 240 -8.09 1.48 4.96
N TYR A 241 -7.02 1.58 5.77
CA TYR A 241 -7.10 1.84 7.22
C TYR A 241 -7.15 3.31 7.57
N PHE A 242 -6.92 4.20 6.61
CA PHE A 242 -6.79 5.64 6.79
C PHE A 242 -7.84 6.39 5.97
N ASP A 243 -7.82 7.72 6.07
CA ASP A 243 -8.78 8.60 5.39
C ASP A 243 -8.56 8.60 3.86
N GLY A 244 -7.51 7.99 3.32
CA GLY A 244 -7.44 7.70 1.88
C GLY A 244 -6.04 7.49 1.36
N PHE A 245 -5.92 7.59 0.04
CA PHE A 245 -4.69 7.37 -0.73
C PHE A 245 -4.46 8.53 -1.68
N MET A 246 -3.29 9.17 -1.58
CA MET A 246 -2.83 10.22 -2.49
C MET A 246 -1.83 9.61 -3.45
N THR A 247 -2.22 9.46 -4.71
CA THR A 247 -1.43 8.87 -5.80
C THR A 247 -1.82 9.50 -7.13
N ASP A 248 -0.84 9.69 -8.01
CA ASP A 248 -1.05 10.07 -9.41
C ASP A 248 -1.18 8.83 -10.33
N ASP A 249 -0.98 7.61 -9.80
CA ASP A 249 -1.22 6.37 -10.54
C ASP A 249 -2.73 6.06 -10.54
N GLU A 250 -3.37 6.29 -11.68
CA GLU A 250 -4.80 6.08 -11.88
C GLU A 250 -5.25 4.65 -11.50
N ARG A 251 -4.42 3.64 -11.80
CA ARG A 251 -4.76 2.26 -11.51
C ARG A 251 -4.66 1.97 -10.01
N ALA A 252 -3.65 2.50 -9.33
CA ALA A 252 -3.50 2.35 -7.89
C ALA A 252 -4.67 3.08 -7.16
N GLY A 253 -5.03 4.28 -7.61
CA GLY A 253 -6.20 5.02 -7.13
C GLY A 253 -7.52 4.26 -7.34
N ASN A 254 -7.74 3.70 -8.54
CA ASN A 254 -8.93 2.89 -8.84
C ASN A 254 -8.98 1.61 -8.00
N THR A 255 -7.83 0.94 -7.83
CA THR A 255 -7.71 -0.27 -6.99
C THR A 255 -8.09 0.06 -5.55
N HIS A 256 -7.62 1.18 -5.01
CA HIS A 256 -7.96 1.66 -3.68
C HIS A 256 -9.45 1.93 -3.50
N ASN A 257 -10.06 2.66 -4.43
CA ASN A 257 -11.48 3.02 -4.36
C ASN A 257 -12.38 1.77 -4.37
N LEU A 258 -12.09 0.83 -5.29
CA LEU A 258 -12.82 -0.45 -5.35
C LEU A 258 -12.58 -1.31 -4.11
N THR A 259 -11.34 -1.34 -3.59
CA THR A 259 -11.01 -2.09 -2.37
C THR A 259 -11.80 -1.56 -1.19
N ARG A 260 -11.85 -0.23 -1.01
CA ARG A 260 -12.63 0.43 0.07
C ARG A 260 -14.11 0.13 -0.06
N TYR A 261 -14.65 0.23 -1.27
CA TYR A 261 -16.05 -0.10 -1.53
C TYR A 261 -16.37 -1.55 -1.13
N LEU A 262 -15.60 -2.53 -1.61
CA LEU A 262 -15.85 -3.94 -1.28
C LEU A 262 -15.69 -4.23 0.22
N LEU A 263 -14.70 -3.62 0.88
CA LEU A 263 -14.49 -3.76 2.31
C LEU A 263 -15.67 -3.20 3.12
N ASP A 264 -16.21 -2.05 2.72
CA ASP A 264 -17.40 -1.45 3.33
C ASP A 264 -18.63 -2.37 3.18
N GLN A 265 -18.85 -2.94 1.99
CA GLN A 265 -19.97 -3.86 1.73
C GLN A 265 -19.93 -5.13 2.59
N VAL A 266 -18.75 -5.58 3.01
CA VAL A 266 -18.61 -6.75 3.90
C VAL A 266 -18.54 -6.39 5.38
N GLY A 267 -18.77 -5.13 5.75
CA GLY A 267 -18.79 -4.67 7.13
C GLY A 267 -17.41 -4.45 7.75
N ALA A 268 -16.36 -4.30 6.94
CA ALA A 268 -15.07 -3.86 7.45
C ALA A 268 -15.12 -2.38 7.86
N ARG A 269 -14.28 -2.00 8.83
CA ARG A 269 -14.15 -0.61 9.30
C ARG A 269 -13.35 0.19 8.28
N VAL A 270 -14.02 0.95 7.41
CA VAL A 270 -13.38 1.83 6.43
C VAL A 270 -13.60 3.29 6.85
N PRO A 271 -12.56 4.09 7.09
CA PRO A 271 -12.72 5.52 7.39
C PRO A 271 -13.35 6.27 6.21
N GLU A 272 -13.93 7.44 6.46
CA GLU A 272 -14.40 8.31 5.39
C GLU A 272 -13.25 8.77 4.49
N ASP A 273 -13.50 8.91 3.19
CA ASP A 273 -12.47 9.31 2.23
C ASP A 273 -12.17 10.81 2.29
N TYR A 274 -10.89 11.19 2.31
CA TYR A 274 -10.44 12.58 2.43
C TYR A 274 -10.89 13.41 1.24
N LEU A 275 -11.06 12.82 0.04
CA LEU A 275 -11.55 13.55 -1.12
C LEU A 275 -12.98 14.06 -0.93
N LYS A 276 -13.80 13.39 -0.11
CA LYS A 276 -15.16 13.86 0.22
C LYS A 276 -15.14 15.11 1.11
N LYS A 277 -14.07 15.31 1.88
CA LYS A 277 -13.86 16.48 2.76
C LYS A 277 -12.99 17.57 2.12
N TYR A 278 -12.13 17.19 1.18
CA TYR A 278 -11.14 18.06 0.56
C TYR A 278 -11.64 18.71 -0.74
N ARG A 279 -12.63 18.11 -1.41
CA ARG A 279 -13.27 18.66 -2.63
C ARG A 279 -14.71 19.15 -2.41
N ALA A 280 -15.19 19.13 -1.17
CA ALA A 280 -16.48 19.73 -0.77
C ALA A 280 -16.25 21.17 -0.30
#